data_AF-A0A7X9F6T8-F1
#
_entry.id   AF-A0A7X9F6T8-F1
#
_cell.length_a   1.000
_cell.length_b   1.000
_cell.length_c   1.000
_cell.angle_alpha   90.00
_cell.angle_beta   90.00
_cell.angle_gamma   90.00
#
_symmetry.space_group_name_H-M   'P 1'
#
loop_
_entity.id
_entity.type
_entity.pdbx_description
1 polymer ?
#
loop_
_entity_poly.entity_id
_entity_poly.type
_entity_poly.pdbx_seq_one_letter_code
_entity_poly.pdbx_strand_id
1 'polypeptide(L)'
;IAEGLSNSTHSKGEHSKGTLVHDNASDILIIGNLYACNMQRNPLFKGGSRGVVTNNYIYNPGNAAIHFGLVEEEWKGHDWLTGIMVVESNCVEAGPDTRSTMPAGSFRGPVDLFWKDNMILPASERKELSGNYTIIEDRPFWPEGLKSLPSEEVKNSVLENAGAFPRDRDATDKRIIEGAKNGTGRIINSENEVGGYPSFKPVYRKFNPAEWDLATMTMKSRMPF
;
A
#
# COMPACT_ATOMS: atom_id res chain seq x y z
N ILE A 1 5.38 -2.62 1.69
CA ILE A 1 5.00 -2.74 0.27
C ILE A 1 5.95 -1.91 -0.57
N ALA A 2 6.93 -2.55 -1.20
CA ALA A 2 7.98 -1.88 -1.94
C ALA A 2 8.44 -2.74 -3.11
N GLU A 3 9.30 -2.19 -3.96
CA GLU A 3 10.00 -2.91 -5.03
C GLU A 3 9.08 -3.45 -6.14
N GLY A 4 7.92 -2.83 -6.33
CA GLY A 4 7.13 -3.03 -7.55
C GLY A 4 7.94 -2.57 -8.76
N LEU A 5 8.20 -3.48 -9.71
CA LEU A 5 9.02 -3.18 -10.89
C LEU A 5 8.29 -2.25 -11.86
N SER A 6 8.95 -1.16 -12.26
CA SER A 6 8.41 -0.11 -13.13
C SER A 6 8.41 -0.54 -14.60
N ASN A 7 9.53 -0.40 -15.32
CA ASN A 7 9.63 -0.77 -16.73
C ASN A 7 10.34 -2.12 -16.87
N SER A 8 9.60 -3.18 -16.59
CA SER A 8 10.09 -4.55 -16.67
C SER A 8 9.35 -5.34 -17.75
N THR A 9 8.95 -6.58 -17.48
CA THR A 9 8.36 -7.49 -18.46
C THR A 9 6.86 -7.29 -18.69
N HIS A 10 6.21 -6.33 -18.02
CA HIS A 10 4.77 -6.16 -18.08
C HIS A 10 4.32 -5.63 -19.45
N SER A 11 3.43 -6.36 -20.13
CA SER A 11 3.02 -6.07 -21.52
C SER A 11 2.33 -4.71 -21.71
N LYS A 12 1.78 -4.13 -20.65
CA LYS A 12 1.14 -2.80 -20.67
C LYS A 12 2.11 -1.64 -20.40
N GLY A 13 3.42 -1.89 -20.34
CA GLY A 13 4.43 -0.90 -19.97
C GLY A 13 4.59 -0.76 -18.46
N GLU A 14 4.83 0.47 -17.99
CA GLU A 14 5.07 0.79 -16.58
C GLU A 14 4.06 0.12 -15.64
N HIS A 15 4.54 -0.68 -14.68
CA HIS A 15 3.68 -1.43 -13.77
C HIS A 15 4.16 -1.57 -12.32
N SER A 16 4.88 -0.58 -11.79
CA SER A 16 5.21 -0.49 -10.37
C SER A 16 3.96 -0.09 -9.58
N LYS A 17 3.36 -1.07 -8.89
CA LYS A 17 2.08 -0.93 -8.19
C LYS A 17 2.15 -1.51 -6.79
N GLY A 18 1.57 -0.81 -5.81
CA GLY A 18 1.37 -1.31 -4.46
C GLY A 18 0.09 -2.15 -4.33
N THR A 19 -0.82 -1.74 -3.46
CA THR A 19 -2.06 -2.47 -3.13
C THR A 19 -3.21 -2.14 -4.08
N LEU A 20 -3.91 -3.16 -4.56
CA LEU A 20 -5.17 -3.05 -5.30
C LEU A 20 -6.31 -3.69 -4.50
N VAL A 21 -7.34 -2.91 -4.18
CA VAL A 21 -8.61 -3.37 -3.62
C VAL A 21 -9.63 -3.37 -4.77
N HIS A 22 -10.11 -4.56 -5.14
CA HIS A 22 -10.95 -4.73 -6.32
C HIS A 22 -12.38 -4.24 -6.10
N ASP A 23 -13.15 -4.18 -7.19
CA ASP A 23 -14.54 -3.74 -7.20
C ASP A 23 -15.39 -4.48 -6.15
N ASN A 24 -16.29 -3.75 -5.51
CA ASN A 24 -17.26 -4.24 -4.52
C ASN A 24 -16.68 -4.88 -3.25
N ALA A 25 -15.37 -4.79 -3.02
CA ALA A 25 -14.76 -5.22 -1.75
C ALA A 25 -15.15 -4.26 -0.61
N SER A 26 -15.60 -4.82 0.52
CA SER A 26 -15.93 -4.07 1.74
C SER A 26 -15.10 -4.53 2.93
N ASP A 27 -15.23 -3.83 4.06
CA ASP A 27 -14.63 -4.19 5.34
C ASP A 27 -13.10 -4.27 5.29
N ILE A 28 -12.51 -3.38 4.49
CA ILE A 28 -11.07 -3.28 4.30
C ILE A 28 -10.48 -2.20 5.21
N LEU A 29 -9.46 -2.57 5.99
CA LEU A 29 -8.61 -1.65 6.75
C LEU A 29 -7.16 -1.77 6.24
N ILE A 30 -6.61 -0.67 5.75
CA ILE A 30 -5.21 -0.53 5.37
C ILE A 30 -4.54 0.39 6.39
N ILE A 31 -3.74 -0.19 7.29
CA ILE A 31 -3.16 0.53 8.42
C ILE A 31 -1.70 0.16 8.70
N GLY A 32 -0.90 1.16 9.10
CA GLY A 32 0.45 0.94 9.62
C GLY A 32 1.48 0.48 8.58
N ASN A 33 1.19 0.69 7.29
CA ASN A 33 2.04 0.18 6.21
C ASN A 33 3.08 1.21 5.78
N LEU A 34 4.29 0.71 5.47
CA LEU A 34 5.22 1.41 4.60
C LEU A 34 4.92 1.07 3.14
N TYR A 35 4.55 2.07 2.35
CA TYR A 35 4.61 2.03 0.90
C TYR A 35 5.85 2.79 0.45
N ALA A 36 6.84 2.10 -0.14
CA ALA A 36 8.09 2.73 -0.54
C ALA A 36 8.34 2.54 -2.04
N CYS A 37 8.53 3.65 -2.74
CA CYS A 37 9.03 3.68 -4.12
C CYS A 37 8.17 2.86 -5.10
N ASN A 38 6.86 3.03 -5.05
CA ASN A 38 5.95 2.49 -6.07
C ASN A 38 5.44 3.62 -6.95
N MET A 39 5.29 3.39 -8.26
CA MET A 39 4.77 4.42 -9.17
C MET A 39 3.33 4.81 -8.82
N GLN A 40 2.46 3.85 -8.50
CA GLN A 40 1.04 4.08 -8.18
C GLN A 40 0.48 3.03 -7.21
N ARG A 41 -0.81 3.17 -6.86
CA ARG A 41 -1.60 2.23 -6.04
C ARG A 41 -1.07 2.08 -4.62
N ASN A 42 -0.98 3.19 -3.89
CA ASN A 42 -0.52 3.21 -2.50
C ASN A 42 -1.60 3.69 -1.52
N PRO A 43 -2.81 3.09 -1.44
CA PRO A 43 -3.40 2.01 -2.23
C PRO A 43 -4.26 2.52 -3.41
N LEU A 44 -4.84 1.60 -4.21
CA LEU A 44 -5.94 1.88 -5.15
C LEU A 44 -7.18 1.05 -4.77
N PHE A 45 -8.31 1.73 -4.61
CA PHE A 45 -9.65 1.14 -4.47
C PHE A 45 -10.42 1.22 -5.80
N LYS A 46 -11.25 0.24 -6.12
CA LYS A 46 -12.05 0.22 -7.37
C LYS A 46 -13.55 0.45 -7.14
N GLY A 47 -14.35 0.43 -8.21
CA GLY A 47 -15.79 0.74 -8.17
C GLY A 47 -16.55 0.00 -7.07
N GLY A 48 -17.45 0.69 -6.37
CA GLY A 48 -18.24 0.13 -5.28
C GLY A 48 -17.46 -0.34 -4.03
N SER A 49 -16.12 -0.27 -4.04
CA SER A 49 -15.31 -0.73 -2.91
C SER A 49 -15.30 0.29 -1.78
N ARG A 50 -15.12 -0.22 -0.55
CA ARG A 50 -15.24 0.56 0.69
C ARG A 50 -14.12 0.19 1.65
N GLY A 51 -13.50 1.19 2.26
CA GLY A 51 -12.51 0.91 3.30
C GLY A 51 -11.90 2.13 3.96
N VAL A 52 -11.10 1.83 4.98
CA VAL A 52 -10.32 2.80 5.76
C VAL A 52 -8.85 2.69 5.38
N VAL A 53 -8.21 3.82 5.11
CA VAL A 53 -6.77 3.96 4.87
C VAL A 53 -6.23 4.93 5.92
N THR A 54 -5.50 4.42 6.91
CA THR A 54 -5.00 5.27 8.01
C THR A 54 -3.61 4.88 8.51
N ASN A 55 -2.86 5.82 9.06
CA ASN A 55 -1.52 5.61 9.63
C ASN A 55 -0.54 4.86 8.71
N ASN A 56 -0.64 5.07 7.40
CA ASN A 56 0.34 4.57 6.45
C ASN A 56 1.36 5.66 6.13
N TYR A 57 2.62 5.25 5.95
CA TYR A 57 3.67 6.10 5.43
C TYR A 57 3.94 5.73 3.97
N ILE A 58 3.75 6.69 3.07
CA ILE A 58 3.87 6.52 1.62
C ILE A 58 5.02 7.39 1.14
N TYR A 59 6.17 6.77 0.90
CA TYR A 59 7.41 7.42 0.50
C TYR A 59 7.70 7.24 -1.00
N ASN A 60 8.13 8.33 -1.65
CA ASN A 60 8.52 8.39 -3.05
C ASN A 60 7.48 7.77 -4.03
N PRO A 61 6.18 8.10 -3.92
CA PRO A 61 5.22 7.67 -4.93
C PRO A 61 5.44 8.44 -6.23
N GLY A 62 5.39 7.77 -7.37
CA GLY A 62 5.74 8.38 -8.65
C GLY A 62 4.64 9.27 -9.25
N ASN A 63 3.53 8.67 -9.67
CA ASN A 63 2.46 9.33 -10.43
C ASN A 63 1.24 9.74 -9.58
N ALA A 64 0.97 9.04 -8.48
CA ALA A 64 -0.02 9.39 -7.45
C ALA A 64 0.11 8.44 -6.24
N ALA A 65 -0.26 8.91 -5.05
CA ALA A 65 -0.18 8.12 -3.82
C ALA A 65 -1.44 7.26 -3.60
N ILE A 66 -2.55 7.86 -3.17
CA ILE A 66 -3.80 7.17 -2.84
C ILE A 66 -4.80 7.32 -4.00
N HIS A 67 -5.46 6.24 -4.40
CA HIS A 67 -6.30 6.24 -5.60
C HIS A 67 -7.68 5.63 -5.38
N PHE A 68 -8.62 6.09 -6.20
CA PHE A 68 -9.84 5.36 -6.53
C PHE A 68 -9.99 5.26 -8.05
N GLY A 69 -10.53 4.16 -8.56
CA GLY A 69 -10.79 4.03 -9.99
C GLY A 69 -11.84 2.98 -10.35
N LEU A 70 -12.96 3.45 -10.89
CA LEU A 70 -13.91 2.62 -11.64
C LEU A 70 -13.49 2.60 -13.12
N VAL A 71 -13.46 1.41 -13.72
CA VAL A 71 -13.13 1.24 -15.15
C VAL A 71 -14.40 0.87 -15.90
N GLU A 72 -14.88 1.78 -16.75
CA GLU A 72 -16.15 1.63 -17.48
C GLU A 72 -16.29 0.29 -18.23
N GLU A 73 -15.25 -0.14 -18.94
CA GLU A 73 -15.28 -1.39 -19.70
C GLU A 73 -15.48 -2.62 -18.81
N GLU A 74 -14.98 -2.59 -17.58
CA GLU A 74 -15.14 -3.70 -16.62
C GLU A 74 -16.54 -3.71 -15.97
N TRP A 75 -17.29 -2.61 -16.08
CA TRP A 75 -18.65 -2.46 -15.56
C TRP A 75 -19.71 -2.53 -16.67
N LYS A 76 -19.34 -2.91 -17.90
CA LYS A 76 -20.28 -3.04 -19.01
C LYS A 76 -21.39 -4.05 -18.68
N GLY A 77 -22.64 -3.59 -18.72
CA GLY A 77 -23.82 -4.39 -18.36
C GLY A 77 -24.15 -4.41 -16.87
N HIS A 78 -23.46 -3.60 -16.05
CA HIS A 78 -23.69 -3.45 -14.62
C HIS A 78 -23.85 -1.97 -14.25
N ASP A 79 -24.73 -1.67 -13.31
CA ASP A 79 -24.87 -0.32 -12.77
C ASP A 79 -23.63 0.06 -11.98
N TRP A 80 -23.11 1.27 -12.19
CA TRP A 80 -21.97 1.75 -11.41
C TRP A 80 -22.34 1.91 -9.95
N LEU A 81 -21.44 1.47 -9.06
CA LEU A 81 -21.59 1.66 -7.63
C LEU A 81 -20.58 2.69 -7.13
N THR A 82 -21.07 3.67 -6.37
CA THR A 82 -20.24 4.64 -5.66
C THR A 82 -19.44 3.92 -4.58
N GLY A 83 -18.11 4.07 -4.62
CA GLY A 83 -17.25 3.60 -3.54
C GLY A 83 -17.22 4.55 -2.34
N ILE A 84 -16.65 4.12 -1.23
CA ILE A 84 -16.46 4.96 -0.04
C ILE A 84 -15.04 4.80 0.50
N MET A 85 -14.27 5.88 0.54
CA MET A 85 -12.93 5.86 1.13
C MET A 85 -12.86 6.77 2.35
N VAL A 86 -12.46 6.19 3.48
CA VAL A 86 -12.09 6.94 4.69
C VAL A 86 -10.57 7.02 4.74
N VAL A 87 -10.01 8.17 4.40
CA VAL A 87 -8.56 8.39 4.30
C VAL A 87 -8.14 9.41 5.34
N GLU A 88 -7.46 8.95 6.38
CA GLU A 88 -7.11 9.81 7.51
C GLU A 88 -5.77 9.48 8.14
N SER A 89 -5.05 10.49 8.63
CA SER A 89 -3.83 10.27 9.43
C SER A 89 -2.79 9.46 8.69
N ASN A 90 -2.60 9.70 7.40
CA ASN A 90 -1.49 9.13 6.62
C ASN A 90 -0.38 10.16 6.44
N CYS A 91 0.83 9.70 6.18
CA CYS A 91 1.96 10.55 5.80
C CYS A 91 2.36 10.22 4.35
N VAL A 92 2.30 11.19 3.45
CA VAL A 92 2.72 11.06 2.05
C VAL A 92 3.91 11.97 1.82
N GLU A 93 5.07 11.39 1.54
CA GLU A 93 6.32 12.13 1.34
C GLU A 93 6.86 11.91 -0.07
N ALA A 94 7.07 13.02 -0.76
CA ALA A 94 7.71 13.01 -2.06
C ALA A 94 9.16 12.52 -1.92
N GLY A 95 9.61 11.77 -2.92
CA GLY A 95 11.01 11.37 -3.05
C GLY A 95 11.55 11.68 -4.44
N PRO A 96 12.74 11.17 -4.75
CA PRO A 96 13.44 11.55 -5.98
C PRO A 96 12.76 11.16 -7.29
N ASP A 97 11.81 10.21 -7.28
CA ASP A 97 11.05 9.79 -8.46
C ASP A 97 9.61 10.34 -8.45
N THR A 98 9.23 11.09 -7.41
CA THR A 98 7.92 11.74 -7.34
C THR A 98 7.84 12.86 -8.36
N ARG A 99 6.84 12.80 -9.24
CA ARG A 99 6.57 13.89 -10.18
C ARG A 99 6.14 15.16 -9.44
N SER A 100 6.65 16.31 -9.88
CA SER A 100 6.31 17.63 -9.32
C SER A 100 4.80 17.90 -9.28
N THR A 101 4.06 17.42 -10.27
CA THR A 101 2.60 17.59 -10.41
C THR A 101 1.78 16.44 -9.86
N MET A 102 2.39 15.44 -9.22
CA MET A 102 1.68 14.28 -8.66
C MET A 102 0.57 14.79 -7.71
N PRO A 103 -0.62 14.20 -7.59
CA PRO A 103 -1.56 14.52 -6.51
C PRO A 103 -1.46 13.50 -5.36
N ALA A 104 -1.69 13.90 -4.11
CA ALA A 104 -1.71 12.96 -2.98
C ALA A 104 -2.90 11.99 -3.10
N GLY A 105 -4.07 12.49 -3.52
CA GLY A 105 -5.23 11.68 -3.87
C GLY A 105 -5.63 11.83 -5.35
N SER A 106 -5.84 10.73 -6.05
CA SER A 106 -6.34 10.71 -7.44
C SER A 106 -7.56 9.81 -7.56
N PHE A 107 -8.72 10.40 -7.83
CA PHE A 107 -10.00 9.70 -7.77
C PHE A 107 -10.69 9.72 -9.14
N ARG A 108 -10.87 8.54 -9.73
CA ARG A 108 -11.65 8.34 -10.95
C ARG A 108 -12.96 7.63 -10.55
N GLY A 109 -13.81 8.41 -9.90
CA GLY A 109 -15.05 7.98 -9.25
C GLY A 109 -16.17 7.52 -10.20
N PRO A 110 -17.36 7.21 -9.64
CA PRO A 110 -17.93 7.80 -8.41
C PRO A 110 -17.36 7.26 -7.09
N VAL A 111 -17.04 8.15 -6.15
CA VAL A 111 -16.58 7.82 -4.79
C VAL A 111 -16.91 8.93 -3.79
N ASP A 112 -17.40 8.54 -2.61
CA ASP A 112 -17.51 9.41 -1.43
C ASP A 112 -16.23 9.31 -0.61
N LEU A 113 -15.63 10.47 -0.29
CA LEU A 113 -14.29 10.56 0.28
C LEU A 113 -14.32 11.37 1.58
N PHE A 114 -14.00 10.70 2.69
CA PHE A 114 -13.58 11.38 3.91
C PHE A 114 -12.06 11.54 3.86
N TRP A 115 -11.56 12.77 3.91
CA TRP A 115 -10.13 13.10 3.82
C TRP A 115 -9.73 14.10 4.91
N LYS A 116 -9.13 13.64 6.01
CA LYS A 116 -8.70 14.51 7.13
C LYS A 116 -7.33 14.12 7.66
N ASP A 117 -6.64 15.08 8.29
CA ASP A 117 -5.35 14.87 8.95
C ASP A 117 -4.35 14.06 8.09
N ASN A 118 -4.22 14.30 6.79
CA ASN A 118 -3.17 13.64 6.01
C ASN A 118 -1.98 14.60 5.90
N MET A 119 -0.80 14.16 6.35
CA MET A 119 0.43 14.94 6.25
C MET A 119 1.05 14.75 4.87
N ILE A 120 1.04 15.80 4.05
CA ILE A 120 1.57 15.77 2.70
C ILE A 120 2.86 16.60 2.65
N LEU A 121 3.99 15.95 2.35
CA LEU A 121 5.31 16.55 2.21
C LEU A 121 5.70 16.58 0.72
N PRO A 122 5.27 17.60 -0.04
CA PRO A 122 5.51 17.65 -1.47
C PRO A 122 6.92 18.14 -1.83
N ALA A 123 7.42 17.75 -3.00
CA ALA A 123 8.65 18.32 -3.56
C ALA A 123 8.46 19.74 -4.15
N SER A 124 7.22 20.10 -4.50
CA SER A 124 6.83 21.39 -5.07
C SER A 124 5.35 21.66 -4.82
N GLU A 125 4.91 22.92 -4.92
CA GLU A 125 3.49 23.27 -4.84
C GLU A 125 2.65 22.49 -5.87
N ARG A 126 1.51 21.97 -5.41
CA ARG A 126 0.63 21.06 -6.18
C ARG A 126 -0.75 20.96 -5.55
N LYS A 127 -1.71 20.47 -6.33
CA LYS A 127 -3.01 20.07 -5.80
C LYS A 127 -2.86 18.82 -4.94
N GLU A 128 -3.46 18.86 -3.76
CA GLU A 128 -3.52 17.70 -2.88
C GLU A 128 -4.40 16.59 -3.47
N LEU A 129 -5.61 16.97 -3.94
CA LEU A 129 -6.58 16.06 -4.52
C LEU A 129 -6.86 16.37 -5.99
N SER A 130 -7.23 15.34 -6.74
CA SER A 130 -7.58 15.45 -8.16
C SER A 130 -8.64 14.43 -8.58
N GLY A 131 -9.38 14.76 -9.62
CA GLY A 131 -10.36 13.87 -10.25
C GLY A 131 -11.80 14.11 -9.80
N ASN A 132 -12.62 13.07 -9.84
CA ASN A 132 -14.05 13.09 -9.54
C ASN A 132 -14.34 12.31 -8.25
N TYR A 133 -14.80 13.03 -7.23
CA TYR A 133 -15.11 12.54 -5.89
C TYR A 133 -16.09 13.50 -5.20
N THR A 134 -16.82 13.00 -4.20
CA THR A 134 -17.66 13.79 -3.31
C THR A 134 -17.02 13.81 -1.93
N ILE A 135 -16.70 14.99 -1.39
CA ILE A 135 -16.21 15.06 -0.01
C ILE A 135 -17.37 14.86 0.97
N ILE A 136 -17.14 14.03 1.98
CA ILE A 136 -18.04 13.84 3.11
C ILE A 136 -17.36 14.30 4.41
N GLU A 137 -18.12 14.95 5.29
CA GLU A 137 -17.57 15.56 6.51
C GLU A 137 -17.40 14.59 7.67
N ASP A 138 -18.22 13.54 7.72
CA ASP A 138 -18.23 12.53 8.76
C ASP A 138 -17.77 11.18 8.21
N ARG A 139 -17.09 10.39 9.05
CA ARG A 139 -16.72 9.02 8.70
C ARG A 139 -17.99 8.17 8.70
N PRO A 140 -18.35 7.52 7.58
CA PRO A 140 -19.55 6.68 7.52
C PRO A 140 -19.35 5.35 8.25
N PHE A 141 -18.10 4.93 8.44
CA PHE A 141 -17.72 3.76 9.22
C PHE A 141 -16.31 3.93 9.79
N TRP A 142 -16.06 3.26 10.92
CA TRP A 142 -14.74 3.17 11.54
C TRP A 142 -14.65 1.88 12.36
N PRO A 143 -13.54 1.12 12.28
CA PRO A 143 -13.36 -0.07 13.11
C PRO A 143 -13.43 0.26 14.59
N GLU A 144 -14.20 -0.52 15.35
CA GLU A 144 -14.38 -0.30 16.78
C GLU A 144 -13.05 -0.36 17.52
N GLY A 145 -12.81 0.60 18.41
CA GLY A 145 -11.60 0.67 19.22
C GLY A 145 -10.34 1.13 18.47
N LEU A 146 -10.39 1.30 17.15
CA LEU A 146 -9.25 1.79 16.39
C LEU A 146 -8.98 3.27 16.73
N LYS A 147 -7.74 3.55 17.14
CA LYS A 147 -7.25 4.92 17.38
C LYS A 147 -6.24 5.27 16.30
N SER A 148 -6.50 6.35 15.56
CA SER A 148 -5.49 6.88 14.64
C SER A 148 -4.41 7.63 15.41
N LEU A 149 -3.16 7.50 14.96
CA LEU A 149 -2.06 8.36 15.37
C LEU A 149 -2.19 9.74 14.70
N PRO A 150 -1.69 10.83 15.30
CA PRO A 150 -1.49 12.09 14.59
C PRO A 150 -0.60 11.88 13.36
N SER A 151 -0.94 12.51 12.24
CA SER A 151 -0.25 12.30 10.97
C SER A 151 1.26 12.60 10.98
N GLU A 152 1.72 13.50 11.85
CA GLU A 152 3.13 13.83 12.06
C GLU A 152 3.94 12.69 12.73
N GLU A 153 3.29 11.83 13.51
CA GLU A 153 3.94 10.71 14.19
C GLU A 153 4.02 9.45 13.31
N VAL A 154 3.19 9.38 12.26
CA VAL A 154 3.01 8.19 11.41
C VAL A 154 4.32 7.73 10.78
N LYS A 155 5.12 8.66 10.23
CA LYS A 155 6.40 8.30 9.59
C LYS A 155 7.31 7.53 10.56
N ASN A 156 7.49 8.06 11.78
CA ASN A 156 8.36 7.45 12.78
C ASN A 156 7.80 6.10 13.24
N SER A 157 6.50 6.05 13.56
CA SER A 157 5.83 4.82 13.99
C SER A 157 5.93 3.71 12.94
N VAL A 158 5.71 4.02 11.66
CA VAL A 158 5.79 3.04 10.57
C VAL A 158 7.23 2.59 10.33
N LEU A 159 8.22 3.50 10.32
CA LEU A 159 9.62 3.12 10.14
C LEU A 159 10.13 2.23 11.29
N GLU A 160 9.60 2.41 12.49
CA GLU A 160 9.94 1.55 13.63
C GLU A 160 9.27 0.17 13.54
N ASN A 161 7.99 0.11 13.16
CA ASN A 161 7.16 -1.08 13.38
C ASN A 161 6.83 -1.89 12.11
N ALA A 162 6.99 -1.35 10.91
CA ALA A 162 6.62 -2.08 9.68
C ALA A 162 7.56 -3.27 9.39
N GLY A 163 6.95 -4.35 8.87
CA GLY A 163 7.62 -5.59 8.47
C GLY A 163 7.26 -6.77 9.38
N ALA A 164 7.69 -7.98 8.99
CA ALA A 164 7.42 -9.19 9.78
C ALA A 164 8.24 -9.22 11.09
N PHE A 165 9.50 -8.75 11.03
CA PHE A 165 10.43 -8.75 12.15
C PHE A 165 11.06 -7.35 12.33
N PRO A 166 10.29 -6.34 12.77
CA PRO A 166 10.77 -4.95 12.83
C PRO A 166 12.00 -4.75 13.73
N ARG A 167 12.18 -5.60 14.76
CA ARG A 167 13.34 -5.57 15.65
C ARG A 167 14.55 -6.35 15.13
N ASP A 168 14.37 -7.20 14.11
CA ASP A 168 15.42 -8.03 13.51
C ASP A 168 15.26 -8.09 11.99
N ARG A 169 15.38 -6.92 11.36
CA ARG A 169 15.24 -6.78 9.91
C ARG A 169 16.41 -7.44 9.18
N ASP A 170 16.10 -8.13 8.08
CA ASP A 170 17.13 -8.62 7.17
C ASP A 170 17.77 -7.47 6.37
N ALA A 171 18.71 -7.79 5.48
CA ALA A 171 19.41 -6.78 4.68
C ALA A 171 18.47 -6.03 3.71
N THR A 172 17.44 -6.69 3.19
CA THR A 172 16.47 -6.12 2.26
C THR A 172 15.56 -5.13 2.99
N ASP A 173 14.96 -5.54 4.10
CA ASP A 173 14.10 -4.70 4.92
C ASP A 173 14.86 -3.49 5.47
N LYS A 174 16.10 -3.68 5.95
CA LYS A 174 16.97 -2.58 6.40
C LYS A 174 17.20 -1.58 5.28
N ARG A 175 17.53 -2.03 4.07
CA ARG A 175 17.76 -1.16 2.91
C ARG A 175 16.51 -0.35 2.56
N ILE A 176 15.33 -0.97 2.54
CA ILE A 176 14.07 -0.29 2.21
C ILE A 176 13.75 0.78 3.26
N ILE A 177 13.86 0.42 4.55
CA ILE A 177 13.59 1.34 5.67
C ILE A 177 14.55 2.52 5.66
N GLU A 178 15.85 2.27 5.52
CA GLU A 178 16.86 3.33 5.46
C GLU A 178 16.73 4.17 4.18
N GLY A 179 16.34 3.56 3.06
CA GLY A 179 16.05 4.28 1.81
C GLY A 179 14.88 5.26 1.96
N ALA A 180 13.81 4.86 2.63
CA ALA A 180 12.67 5.72 2.92
C ALA A 180 13.02 6.81 3.95
N LYS A 181 13.69 6.42 5.03
CA LYS A 181 14.12 7.32 6.12
C LYS A 181 15.06 8.42 5.61
N ASN A 182 16.04 8.07 4.80
CA ASN A 182 17.09 8.98 4.35
C ASN A 182 16.75 9.67 3.02
N GLY A 183 15.57 9.41 2.44
CA GLY A 183 15.17 10.04 1.19
C GLY A 183 15.94 9.54 -0.05
N THR A 184 16.54 8.35 0.03
CA THR A 184 17.43 7.81 -1.03
C THR A 184 16.82 6.65 -1.82
N GLY A 185 15.66 6.13 -1.43
CA GLY A 185 14.99 5.06 -2.16
C GLY A 185 14.66 5.44 -3.61
N ARG A 186 14.60 4.45 -4.51
CA ARG A 186 14.27 4.64 -5.92
C ARG A 186 13.24 3.64 -6.41
N ILE A 187 12.42 4.06 -7.37
CA ILE A 187 11.61 3.15 -8.19
C ILE A 187 12.55 2.37 -9.11
N ILE A 188 12.43 1.04 -9.11
CA ILE A 188 13.33 0.13 -9.83
C ILE A 188 12.66 -0.50 -11.06
N ASN A 189 13.46 -0.94 -12.03
CA ASN A 189 13.02 -1.66 -13.23
C ASN A 189 13.39 -3.16 -13.18
N SER A 190 14.40 -3.54 -12.42
CA SER A 190 14.78 -4.93 -12.13
C SER A 190 15.14 -5.12 -10.67
N GLU A 191 14.86 -6.32 -10.17
CA GLU A 191 15.33 -6.83 -8.88
C GLU A 191 16.85 -6.73 -8.72
N ASN A 192 17.61 -6.81 -9.81
CA ASN A 192 19.08 -6.74 -9.77
C ASN A 192 19.60 -5.36 -9.32
N GLU A 193 18.80 -4.30 -9.46
CA GLU A 193 19.15 -2.96 -8.97
C GLU A 193 19.23 -2.89 -7.44
N VAL A 194 18.64 -3.87 -6.75
CA VAL A 194 18.49 -3.89 -5.30
C VAL A 194 19.02 -5.17 -4.64
N GLY A 195 19.82 -5.94 -5.38
CA GLY A 195 20.51 -7.14 -4.89
C GLY A 195 19.94 -8.46 -5.41
N GLY A 196 18.84 -8.43 -6.16
CA GLY A 196 18.22 -9.61 -6.77
C GLY A 196 17.47 -10.49 -5.78
N TYR A 197 17.07 -11.68 -6.24
CA TYR A 197 16.41 -12.64 -5.38
C TYR A 197 17.35 -13.16 -4.29
N PRO A 198 16.84 -13.39 -3.06
CA PRO A 198 17.63 -13.98 -2.01
C PRO A 198 18.21 -15.35 -2.41
N SER A 199 19.51 -15.53 -2.18
CA SER A 199 20.18 -16.81 -2.38
C SER A 199 20.31 -17.54 -1.05
N PHE A 200 19.34 -18.41 -0.76
CA PHE A 200 19.38 -19.26 0.42
C PHE A 200 19.85 -20.67 0.05
N LYS A 201 20.65 -21.28 0.93
CA LYS A 201 20.91 -22.72 0.83
C LYS A 201 19.59 -23.46 1.07
N PRO A 202 19.14 -24.31 0.13
CA PRO A 202 17.93 -25.09 0.34
C PRO A 202 18.05 -25.93 1.60
N VAL A 203 17.02 -25.88 2.44
CA VAL A 203 16.86 -26.79 3.58
C VAL A 203 15.79 -27.82 3.22
N TYR A 204 15.99 -29.05 3.70
CA TYR A 204 15.08 -30.16 3.42
C TYR A 204 14.65 -30.78 4.74
N ARG A 205 13.33 -30.98 4.89
CA ARG A 205 12.77 -31.83 5.95
C ARG A 205 11.93 -32.89 5.26
N LYS A 206 12.26 -34.17 5.50
CA LYS A 206 11.45 -35.28 4.99
C LYS A 206 10.04 -35.14 5.57
N PHE A 207 9.02 -35.11 4.70
CA PHE A 207 7.64 -35.11 5.15
C PHE A 207 7.37 -36.38 5.97
N ASN A 208 6.81 -36.22 7.17
CA ASN A 208 6.42 -37.30 8.05
C ASN A 208 4.89 -37.31 8.19
N PRO A 209 4.16 -38.16 7.45
CA PRO A 209 2.69 -38.23 7.52
C PRO A 209 2.15 -38.47 8.94
N ALA A 210 2.95 -39.08 9.82
CA ALA A 210 2.55 -39.32 11.20
C ALA A 210 2.36 -38.02 12.01
N GLU A 211 3.08 -36.95 11.66
CA GLU A 211 3.00 -35.63 12.32
C GLU A 211 1.82 -34.77 11.85
N TRP A 212 1.09 -35.20 10.81
CA TRP A 212 0.06 -34.40 10.16
C TRP A 212 -1.29 -35.09 10.14
N ASP A 213 -2.36 -34.30 10.23
CA ASP A 213 -3.68 -34.68 9.77
C ASP A 213 -3.71 -34.54 8.25
N LEU A 214 -3.85 -35.66 7.53
CA LEU A 214 -3.74 -35.69 6.07
C LEU A 214 -5.00 -35.19 5.35
N ALA A 215 -6.12 -35.03 6.05
CA ALA A 215 -7.33 -34.46 5.46
C ALA A 215 -7.26 -32.93 5.43
N THR A 216 -6.66 -32.32 6.47
CA THR A 216 -6.61 -30.87 6.66
C THR A 216 -5.24 -30.25 6.40
N MET A 217 -4.20 -31.08 6.24
CA MET A 217 -2.80 -30.63 6.16
C MET A 217 -2.41 -29.74 7.34
N THR A 218 -2.81 -30.13 8.54
CA THR A 218 -2.43 -29.46 9.80
C THR A 218 -1.53 -30.36 10.65
N MET A 219 -0.59 -29.78 11.40
CA MET A 219 0.24 -30.56 12.33
C MET A 219 -0.55 -31.03 13.54
N LYS A 220 -0.44 -32.30 13.90
CA LYS A 220 -1.11 -32.93 15.06
C LYS A 220 -0.61 -32.40 16.40
N SER A 221 0.63 -31.92 16.47
CA SER A 221 1.19 -31.22 17.63
C SER A 221 1.86 -29.94 17.16
N ARG A 222 1.43 -28.78 17.69
CA ARG A 222 2.16 -27.52 17.48
C ARG A 222 3.56 -27.68 18.08
N MET A 223 4.61 -27.46 17.29
CA MET A 223 5.94 -27.28 17.85
C MET A 223 5.91 -26.04 18.76
N PRO A 224 6.43 -26.11 20.00
CA PRO A 224 6.64 -24.90 20.77
C PRO A 224 7.63 -24.01 20.00
N PHE A 225 7.24 -22.74 19.83
CA PHE A 225 8.10 -21.70 19.26
C PHE A 225 9.20 -21.33 20.25
#